data_AF-A0A803QSB9-F1
#
_entry.id   AF-A0A803QSB9-F1
#
_cell.length_a   1.000
_cell.length_b   1.000
_cell.length_c   1.000
_cell.angle_alpha   90.00
_cell.angle_beta   90.00
_cell.angle_gamma   90.00
#
_symmetry.space_group_name_H-M   'P 1'
#
loop_
_entity.id
_entity.type
_entity.pdbx_description
1 polymer ?
#
loop_
_entity_poly.entity_id
_entity_poly.type
_entity_poly.pdbx_seq_one_letter_code
_entity_poly.pdbx_strand_id
1 'polypeptide(L)'
;MYVDAGLCGKDGITTISLSYITRGADGEVLFAAATALRQQMTPLMGELTAIQDDLKVGIQRGAQSFIVETDCRRAIQLLSETDKVVLIL
;
A
#
# COMPACT_ATOMS: atom_id res chain seq x y z
N MET A 1 5.02 -4.18 6.24
CA MET A 1 4.29 -4.11 4.95
C MET A 1 4.92 -3.00 4.17
N TYR A 2 5.49 -3.25 2.99
CA TYR A 2 5.98 -2.18 2.11
C TYR A 2 4.94 -1.92 1.05
N VAL A 3 4.64 -0.66 0.78
CA VAL A 3 3.67 -0.28 -0.25
C VAL A 3 4.21 0.88 -1.07
N ASP A 4 3.85 0.90 -2.36
CA ASP A 4 4.16 2.00 -3.28
C ASP A 4 3.13 2.02 -4.40
N ALA A 5 2.74 3.22 -4.84
CA ALA A 5 1.90 3.44 -5.99
C ALA A 5 2.56 4.38 -7.02
N GLY A 6 2.96 3.81 -8.14
CA GLY A 6 3.45 4.54 -9.31
C GLY A 6 2.32 5.06 -10.19
N LEU A 7 2.44 6.30 -10.67
CA LEU A 7 1.54 6.87 -11.68
C LEU A 7 2.29 7.08 -13.00
N CYS A 8 1.77 6.54 -14.09
CA CYS A 8 2.27 6.82 -15.43
C CYS A 8 1.12 7.28 -16.33
N GLY A 9 1.26 8.47 -16.90
CA GLY A 9 0.29 9.04 -17.83
C GLY A 9 0.95 9.35 -19.17
N LYS A 10 0.38 8.84 -20.26
CA LYS A 10 0.73 9.25 -21.64
C LYS A 10 -0.55 9.39 -22.45
N ASP A 11 -0.64 10.45 -23.25
CA ASP A 11 -1.75 10.69 -24.19
C ASP A 11 -3.15 10.67 -23.54
N GLY A 12 -3.27 11.21 -22.32
CA GLY A 12 -4.55 11.29 -21.58
C GLY A 12 -5.00 9.99 -20.91
N ILE A 13 -4.25 8.90 -21.06
CA ILE A 13 -4.48 7.63 -20.36
C ILE A 13 -3.59 7.60 -19.12
N THR A 14 -4.22 7.61 -17.95
CA THR A 14 -3.56 7.43 -16.66
C THR A 14 -3.58 5.96 -16.27
N THR A 15 -2.40 5.37 -16.09
CA THR A 15 -2.22 4.04 -15.50
C THR A 15 -1.61 4.21 -14.12
N ILE A 16 -2.18 3.53 -13.13
CA ILE A 16 -1.61 3.46 -11.79
C ILE A 16 -1.10 2.05 -11.54
N SER A 17 0.13 1.92 -11.10
CA SER A 17 0.72 0.66 -10.64
C SER A 17 0.67 0.65 -9.12
N LEU A 18 0.06 -0.36 -8.54
CA LEU A 18 0.04 -0.61 -7.11
C LEU A 18 1.02 -1.74 -6.83
N SER A 19 1.87 -1.59 -5.83
CA SER A 19 2.78 -2.66 -5.40
C SER A 19 2.82 -2.74 -3.88
N TYR A 20 2.92 -3.97 -3.37
CA TYR A 20 3.04 -4.20 -1.95
C TYR A 20 3.73 -5.52 -1.59
N ILE A 21 4.39 -5.54 -0.43
CA ILE A 21 5.13 -6.67 0.12
C ILE A 21 4.73 -6.86 1.59
N THR A 22 4.06 -7.97 1.88
CA THR A 22 3.77 -8.43 3.24
C THR A 22 4.96 -9.23 3.77
N ARG A 23 5.52 -8.80 4.90
CA ARG A 23 6.57 -9.53 5.62
C ARG A 23 6.07 -10.07 6.95
N GLY A 24 6.61 -11.22 7.36
CA GLY A 24 6.43 -11.72 8.71
C GLY A 24 7.38 -11.05 9.70
N ALA A 25 7.30 -11.47 10.97
CA ALA A 25 8.07 -10.87 12.05
C ALA A 25 9.58 -11.13 11.92
N ASP A 26 9.97 -12.23 11.28
CA ASP A 26 11.37 -12.61 11.06
C ASP A 26 11.94 -12.02 9.76
N GLY A 27 11.16 -11.14 9.09
CA GLY A 27 11.53 -10.45 7.86
C GLY A 27 11.32 -11.27 6.59
N GLU A 28 10.79 -12.49 6.70
CA GLU A 28 10.43 -13.34 5.56
C GLU A 28 9.30 -12.73 4.73
N VAL A 29 9.37 -12.88 3.42
CA VAL A 29 8.31 -12.41 2.51
C VAL A 29 7.17 -13.44 2.51
N LEU A 30 6.03 -13.07 3.09
CA LEU A 30 4.82 -13.90 3.13
C LEU A 30 3.98 -13.74 1.87
N PHE A 31 4.02 -12.55 1.28
CA PHE A 31 3.30 -12.21 0.05
C PHE A 31 3.92 -11.00 -0.64
N ALA A 32 3.89 -10.97 -1.97
CA ALA A 32 4.25 -9.82 -2.77
C ALA A 32 3.36 -9.77 -4.00
N ALA A 33 2.89 -8.57 -4.35
CA ALA A 33 2.08 -8.37 -5.54
C ALA A 33 2.35 -7.01 -6.17
N ALA A 34 2.14 -6.95 -7.49
CA ALA A 34 2.09 -5.72 -8.25
C ALA A 34 0.96 -5.82 -9.28
N THR A 35 0.15 -4.77 -9.38
CA THR A 35 -0.99 -4.70 -10.28
C THR A 35 -1.00 -3.35 -10.98
N ALA A 36 -1.24 -3.33 -12.29
CA ALA A 36 -1.49 -2.11 -13.03
C ALA A 36 -3.01 -1.95 -13.27
N LEU A 37 -3.56 -0.80 -12.87
CA LEU A 37 -4.94 -0.43 -13.07
C LEU A 37 -5.02 0.69 -14.13
N ARG A 38 -5.85 0.48 -15.16
CA ARG A 38 -6.21 1.52 -16.13
C ARG A 38 -7.40 2.32 -15.59
N GLN A 39 -7.17 3.06 -14.52
CA GLN A 39 -8.18 3.87 -13.86
C GLN A 39 -7.62 5.25 -13.57
N GLN A 40 -8.49 6.27 -13.66
CA GLN A 40 -8.15 7.61 -13.21
C GLN A 40 -8.12 7.63 -11.68
N MET A 41 -6.91 7.65 -11.12
CA MET A 41 -6.65 7.80 -9.69
C MET A 41 -5.61 8.88 -9.47
N THR A 42 -5.69 9.55 -8.32
CA THR A 42 -4.60 10.42 -7.86
C THR A 42 -3.49 9.55 -7.25
N PRO A 43 -2.23 10.02 -7.19
CA PRO A 43 -1.15 9.30 -6.50
C PRO A 43 -1.54 8.87 -5.08
N LEU A 44 -2.16 9.76 -4.31
CA LEU A 44 -2.63 9.47 -2.96
C LEU A 44 -3.68 8.34 -2.92
N MET A 45 -4.60 8.31 -3.89
CA MET A 45 -5.57 7.21 -3.98
C MET A 45 -4.90 5.88 -4.30
N GLY A 46 -3.85 5.89 -5.13
CA GLY A 46 -3.03 4.71 -5.39
C GLY A 46 -2.41 4.17 -4.11
N GLU A 47 -1.71 5.03 -3.38
CA GLU A 47 -1.06 4.68 -2.11
C GLU A 47 -2.03 4.08 -1.11
N LEU A 48 -3.17 4.75 -0.89
CA LEU A 48 -4.21 4.26 0.02
C LEU A 48 -4.80 2.93 -0.45
N THR A 49 -4.89 2.70 -1.76
CA THR A 49 -5.37 1.42 -2.31
C THR A 49 -4.34 0.31 -2.09
N ALA A 50 -3.05 0.58 -2.32
CA ALA A 50 -1.98 -0.36 -2.06
C ALA A 50 -1.92 -0.76 -0.58
N ILE A 51 -2.04 0.22 0.33
CA ILE A 51 -2.19 0.00 1.78
C ILE A 51 -3.39 -0.89 2.07
N GLN A 52 -4.55 -0.55 1.52
CA GLN A 52 -5.77 -1.30 1.78
C GLN A 52 -5.67 -2.76 1.31
N ASP A 53 -5.05 -3.00 0.16
CA ASP A 53 -4.89 -4.34 -0.38
C ASP A 53 -3.89 -5.18 0.41
N ASP A 54 -2.75 -4.61 0.83
CA ASP A 54 -1.80 -5.31 1.69
C ASP A 54 -2.39 -5.63 3.08
N LEU A 55 -3.16 -4.69 3.66
CA LEU A 55 -3.89 -4.93 4.91
C LEU A 55 -4.87 -6.10 4.79
N LYS A 56 -5.64 -6.19 3.68
CA LYS A 56 -6.53 -7.34 3.44
C LYS A 56 -5.77 -8.65 3.44
N VAL A 57 -4.60 -8.70 2.79
CA VAL A 57 -3.74 -9.88 2.76
C VAL A 57 -3.26 -10.24 4.16
N GLY A 58 -2.78 -9.26 4.93
CA GLY A 58 -2.36 -9.50 6.32
C GLY A 58 -3.49 -10.01 7.21
N ILE A 59 -4.70 -9.43 7.11
CA ILE A 59 -5.89 -9.87 7.84
C ILE A 59 -6.25 -11.32 7.48
N GLN A 60 -6.29 -11.65 6.18
CA GLN A 60 -6.58 -13.01 5.70
C GLN A 60 -5.55 -14.05 6.19
N ARG A 61 -4.33 -13.60 6.48
CA ARG A 61 -3.24 -14.41 7.02
C ARG A 61 -3.17 -14.41 8.56
N GLY A 62 -4.14 -13.77 9.23
CA GLY A 62 -4.28 -13.80 10.68
C GLY A 62 -3.45 -12.76 11.45
N ALA A 63 -2.89 -11.76 10.77
CA ALA A 63 -2.17 -10.67 11.43
C ALA A 63 -3.09 -9.87 12.36
N GLN A 64 -2.61 -9.58 13.58
CA GLN A 64 -3.35 -8.83 14.60
C GLN A 64 -2.95 -7.36 14.67
N SER A 65 -1.76 -7.03 14.17
CA SER A 65 -1.20 -5.68 14.12
C SER A 65 -0.45 -5.47 12.80
N PHE A 66 -0.34 -4.21 12.38
CA PHE A 66 0.23 -3.85 11.09
C PHE A 66 1.26 -2.75 11.25
N ILE A 67 2.42 -2.97 10.64
CA ILE A 67 3.42 -1.93 10.38
C ILE A 67 3.46 -1.73 8.88
N VAL A 68 3.11 -0.54 8.42
CA VAL A 68 3.06 -0.17 7.01
C VAL A 68 4.15 0.88 6.74
N GLU A 69 5.00 0.59 5.77
CA GLU A 69 6.11 1.41 5.29
C GLU A 69 5.71 1.98 3.92
N THR A 70 5.60 3.30 3.82
CA THR A 70 5.22 4.05 2.61
C THR A 70 5.99 5.36 2.56
N ASP A 71 6.44 5.76 1.38
CA ASP A 71 7.08 7.06 1.17
C ASP A 71 6.06 8.23 1.05
N CYS A 72 4.76 7.91 1.03
CA CYS A 72 3.70 8.87 0.88
C CYS A 72 3.33 9.55 2.21
N ARG A 73 3.99 10.67 2.49
CA ARG A 73 3.73 11.49 3.70
C ARG A 73 2.25 11.84 3.92
N ARG A 74 1.48 12.04 2.84
CA ARG A 74 0.04 12.34 2.94
C ARG A 74 -0.77 11.12 3.41
N ALA A 75 -0.41 9.91 2.97
CA ALA A 75 -1.03 8.69 3.45
C ALA A 75 -0.75 8.48 4.95
N ILE A 76 0.49 8.73 5.39
CA ILE A 76 0.88 8.69 6.80
C ILE A 76 0.01 9.62 7.64
N GLN A 77 -0.14 10.88 7.23
CA GLN A 77 -0.94 11.87 7.95
C GLN A 77 -2.42 11.50 8.08
N LEU A 78 -3.00 10.89 7.04
CA LEU A 78 -4.42 10.51 7.05
C LEU A 78 -4.71 9.31 7.95
N LEU A 79 -3.74 8.40 8.08
CA LEU A 79 -3.95 7.12 8.74
C LEU A 79 -3.33 7.07 10.15
N SER A 80 -2.46 8.03 10.51
CA SER A 80 -1.86 8.12 11.85
C SER A 80 -2.86 8.31 13.00
N GLU A 81 -4.14 8.54 12.69
CA GLU A 81 -5.23 8.57 13.67
C GLU A 81 -5.82 7.17 13.98
N THR A 82 -5.27 6.10 13.38
CA THR A 82 -5.80 4.73 13.50
C THR A 82 -4.99 3.88 14.47
N ASP A 83 -5.60 3.44 15.58
CA ASP A 83 -4.94 2.67 16.65
C ASP A 83 -4.30 1.32 16.23
N LYS A 84 -4.66 0.77 15.06
CA LYS A 84 -4.26 -0.57 14.61
C LYS A 84 -3.15 -0.60 13.56
N VAL A 85 -2.75 0.56 13.04
CA VAL A 85 -1.80 0.66 11.95
C VAL A 85 -0.70 1.64 12.35
N VAL A 86 0.53 1.13 12.44
CA VAL A 86 1.72 1.98 12.62
C VAL A 86 2.28 2.27 11.24
N LEU A 87 2.37 3.55 10.88
CA LEU A 87 2.91 4.01 9.60
C LEU A 87 4.29 4.62 9.78
N ILE A 88 5.24 4.15 8.96
CA ILE A 88 6.65 4.52 9.05
C ILE A 88 7.15 4.90 7.65
N LEU A 89 8.07 5.86 7.58
CA LEU A 89 8.75 6.32 6.36
C LEU A 89 9.91 5.39 6.00
#